data_AF-A0A270B943-F1
#
_entry.id   AF-A0A270B943-F1
#
_cell.length_a   1.000
_cell.length_b   1.000
_cell.length_c   1.000
_cell.angle_alpha   90.00
_cell.angle_beta   90.00
_cell.angle_gamma   90.00
#
_symmetry.space_group_name_H-M   'P 1'
#
loop_
_entity.id
_entity.type
_entity.pdbx_description
1 polymer ?
#
loop_
_entity_poly.entity_id
_entity_poly.type
_entity_poly.pdbx_seq_one_letter_code
_entity_poly.pdbx_strand_id
1 'polypeptide(L)' 'MDMNQLFYHHQMAVIAADRAHRAGEAPAGFDLPNHYARRINRFREKRGLEPDFVGYSSAHARRPVAVIKTGSGAIALDIA' A
#
# COMPACT_ATOMS: atom_id res chain seq x y z
N MET A 1 -8.89 -1.94 -20.73
CA MET A 1 -8.84 -2.69 -19.47
C MET A 1 -10.20 -2.63 -18.83
N ASP A 2 -10.74 -3.79 -18.45
CA ASP A 2 -11.88 -3.87 -17.54
C ASP A 2 -11.43 -3.62 -16.08
N MET A 3 -12.39 -3.71 -15.16
CA MET A 3 -12.15 -3.47 -13.74
C MET A 3 -11.18 -4.49 -13.12
N ASN A 4 -11.27 -5.77 -13.50
CA ASN A 4 -10.41 -6.82 -12.96
C ASN A 4 -8.97 -6.61 -13.41
N GLN A 5 -8.75 -6.24 -14.68
CA GLN A 5 -7.44 -5.88 -15.19
C GLN A 5 -6.86 -4.67 -14.45
N LEU A 6 -7.67 -3.65 -14.15
CA LEU A 6 -7.22 -2.48 -13.38
C LEU A 6 -6.80 -2.85 -11.96
N PHE A 7 -7.56 -3.70 -11.27
CA PHE A 7 -7.20 -4.19 -9.94
C PHE A 7 -5.95 -5.06 -9.96
N TYR A 8 -5.84 -5.99 -10.91
CA TYR A 8 -4.66 -6.83 -11.06
C TYR A 8 -3.39 -6.00 -11.24
N HIS A 9 -3.41 -5.00 -12.12
CA HIS A 9 -2.25 -4.15 -12.32
C HIS A 9 -1.95 -3.25 -11.11
N HIS A 10 -2.97 -2.79 -10.39
CA HIS A 10 -2.75 -2.08 -9.13
C HIS A 10 -2.04 -2.97 -8.10
N GLN A 11 -2.48 -4.22 -7.92
CA GLN A 11 -1.85 -5.18 -7.01
C GLN A 11 -0.40 -5.46 -7.40
N MET A 12 -0.14 -5.70 -8.69
CA MET A 12 1.22 -5.92 -9.19
C MET A 12 2.12 -4.70 -8.97
N ALA A 13 1.59 -3.49 -9.16
CA ALA A 13 2.31 -2.25 -8.89
C ALA A 13 2.66 -2.10 -7.40
N VAL A 14 1.73 -2.45 -6.50
CA VAL A 14 1.97 -2.45 -5.04
C VAL A 14 3.05 -3.45 -4.65
N ILE A 15 2.96 -4.69 -5.15
CA ILE A 15 3.94 -5.74 -4.89
C ILE A 15 5.32 -5.35 -5.38
N ALA A 16 5.42 -4.75 -6.57
CA ALA A 16 6.68 -4.29 -7.12
C ALA A 16 7.29 -3.15 -6.28
N ALA A 17 6.47 -2.18 -5.86
CA ALA A 17 6.92 -1.08 -5.02
C ALA A 17 7.40 -1.54 -3.63
N ASP A 18 6.69 -2.49 -3.01
CA ASP A 18 7.10 -3.09 -1.73
C ASP A 18 8.39 -3.91 -1.86
N ARG A 19 8.56 -4.67 -2.94
CA ARG A 19 9.81 -5.41 -3.22
C ARG A 19 11.00 -4.48 -3.38
N ALA A 20 10.86 -3.42 -4.19
CA ALA A 20 11.91 -2.42 -4.39
C ALA A 20 12.29 -1.74 -3.05
N HIS A 21 11.28 -1.36 -2.26
CA HIS A 21 11.51 -0.78 -0.94
C HIS A 21 12.27 -1.72 0.00
N ARG A 22 11.89 -3.00 0.08
CA ARG A 22 12.58 -4.00 0.89
C ARG A 22 14.00 -4.30 0.42
N ALA A 23 14.25 -4.18 -0.89
CA ALA A 23 15.58 -4.29 -1.48
C ALA A 23 16.46 -3.05 -1.24
N GLY A 24 15.92 -1.99 -0.64
CA GLY A 24 16.62 -0.72 -0.45
C GLY A 24 16.80 0.07 -1.75
N GLU A 25 16.04 -0.27 -2.79
CA GLU A 25 16.08 0.45 -4.06
C GLU A 25 15.47 1.84 -3.91
N ALA A 26 16.02 2.80 -4.65
CA ALA A 26 15.44 4.12 -4.73
C ALA A 26 13.99 4.02 -5.24
N PRO A 27 13.04 4.79 -4.67
CA PRO A 27 11.69 4.84 -5.18
C PRO A 27 11.69 5.18 -6.67
N ALA A 28 10.94 4.44 -7.48
CA ALA A 28 10.77 4.76 -8.88
C ALA A 28 10.25 6.21 -9.02
N GLY A 29 10.74 6.95 -10.01
CA GLY A 29 10.29 8.32 -10.28
C GLY A 29 8.80 8.42 -10.65
N PHE A 30 8.14 7.29 -10.90
CA PHE A 30 6.72 7.20 -11.20
C PHE A 30 5.98 6.30 -10.20
N ASP A 31 4.96 6.86 -9.54
CA ASP A 31 4.12 6.15 -8.56
C ASP A 31 3.06 5.27 -9.26
N LEU A 32 3.51 4.11 -9.71
CA LEU A 32 2.72 3.12 -10.43
C LEU A 32 1.46 2.68 -9.64
N PRO A 33 1.52 2.42 -8.31
CA PRO A 33 0.33 2.13 -7.51
C PRO A 33 -0.74 3.23 -7.57
N ASN A 34 -0.35 4.49 -7.36
CA ASN A 34 -1.28 5.63 -7.42
C ASN A 34 -1.81 5.88 -8.84
N HIS A 35 -1.01 5.62 -9.87
CA HIS A 35 -1.49 5.71 -11.25
C HIS A 35 -2.69 4.78 -11.48
N TYR A 36 -2.61 3.52 -11.05
CA TYR A 36 -3.72 2.59 -11.19
C TYR A 36 -4.89 2.92 -10.27
N ALA A 37 -4.66 3.41 -9.04
CA ALA A 37 -5.75 3.87 -8.17
C ALA A 37 -6.59 4.98 -8.82
N ARG A 38 -5.94 5.98 -9.45
CA ARG A 38 -6.64 7.01 -10.23
C ARG A 38 -7.41 6.44 -11.42
N ARG A 39 -6.88 5.42 -12.10
CA ARG A 39 -7.57 4.78 -13.23
C ARG A 39 -8.79 3.97 -12.78
N ILE A 40 -8.72 3.34 -11.62
CA ILE A 40 -9.86 2.64 -11.01
C ILE A 40 -10.98 3.64 -10.69
N ASN A 41 -10.66 4.77 -10.06
CA ASN A 41 -11.65 5.82 -9.79
C ASN A 41 -12.29 6.38 -11.05
N ARG A 42 -11.50 6.66 -12.09
CA ARG A 42 -12.05 7.07 -13.40
C ARG A 42 -12.94 6.00 -14.04
N PHE A 43 -12.63 4.72 -13.84
CA PHE A 43 -13.49 3.63 -14.34
C PHE A 43 -14.81 3.58 -13.58
N ARG A 44 -14.78 3.79 -12.25
CA ARG A 44 -15.95 3.87 -11.37
C ARG A 44 -16.86 5.04 -11.74
N GLU A 45 -16.30 6.24 -11.89
CA GLU A 45 -17.03 7.44 -12.30
C GLU A 45 -17.79 7.24 -13.61
N LYS A 46 -17.14 6.64 -14.62
CA LYS A 46 -17.76 6.34 -15.92
C LYS A 46 -18.93 5.36 -15.84
N ARG A 47 -19.08 4.67 -14.72
CA ARG A 47 -20.16 3.71 -14.44
C ARG A 47 -21.18 4.24 -13.42
N GLY A 48 -21.07 5.51 -13.01
CA GLY A 48 -21.92 6.12 -11.98
C GLY A 48 -21.62 5.62 -10.56
N LEU A 49 -20.45 5.02 -10.35
CA LEU A 49 -19.99 4.60 -9.03
C LEU A 49 -19.13 5.69 -8.39
N GLU A 50 -19.19 5.81 -7.07
CA GLU A 50 -18.39 6.78 -6.31
C GLU A 50 -16.88 6.48 -6.46
N PRO A 51 -16.02 7.47 -6.77
CA PRO A 51 -14.57 7.30 -6.93
C PRO A 51 -13.81 7.24 -5.58
N ASP A 52 -14.23 6.35 -4.69
CA ASP A 52 -13.71 6.18 -3.33
C ASP A 52 -12.53 5.18 -3.22
N PHE A 53 -12.01 4.68 -4.34
CA PHE A 53 -10.90 3.73 -4.29
C PHE A 53 -9.61 4.45 -3.87
N VAL A 54 -9.23 4.27 -2.61
CA VAL A 54 -7.98 4.82 -2.04
C VAL A 54 -6.77 3.99 -2.47
N GLY A 55 -6.95 2.68 -2.68
CA GLY A 55 -5.88 1.74 -3.01
C GLY A 55 -4.78 1.65 -1.94
N TYR A 56 -3.71 0.91 -2.23
CA TYR A 56 -2.47 0.94 -1.45
C TYR A 56 -1.45 1.78 -2.22
N SER A 57 -1.15 2.99 -1.73
CA SER A 57 -0.07 3.81 -2.30
C SER A 57 1.30 3.30 -1.83
N SER A 58 2.33 3.49 -2.65
CA SER A 58 3.74 3.33 -2.23
C SER A 58 4.08 4.19 -0.99
N ALA A 59 3.33 5.26 -0.72
CA ALA A 59 3.43 6.06 0.50
C ALA A 59 2.95 5.32 1.77
N HIS A 60 2.04 4.34 1.67
CA HIS A 60 1.66 3.49 2.80
C HIS A 60 2.72 2.44 3.12
N ALA A 61 3.48 1.97 2.12
CA ALA A 61 4.65 1.11 2.33
C ALA A 61 5.80 1.85 3.04
N ARG A 62 5.82 3.19 2.97
CA ARG A 62 6.79 4.06 3.67
C ARG A 62 6.48 4.28 5.15
N ARG A 63 5.34 3.84 5.68
CA ARG A 63 5.14 3.93 7.13
C ARG A 63 6.14 2.96 7.76
N PRO A 64 7.13 3.44 8.55
CA PRO A 64 7.86 2.51 9.39
C PRO A 64 6.80 1.80 10.23
N VAL A 65 6.75 0.47 10.15
CA VAL A 65 6.14 -0.32 11.22
C VAL A 65 6.77 0.24 12.48
N ALA A 66 5.96 0.85 13.35
CA ALA A 66 6.47 1.35 14.61
C ALA A 66 7.14 0.16 15.31
N VAL A 67 8.47 0.12 15.26
CA VAL A 67 9.24 -0.81 16.06
C VAL A 67 8.97 -0.34 17.48
N ILE A 68 8.03 -0.99 18.15
CA ILE A 68 7.83 -0.83 19.57
C ILE A 68 9.13 -1.33 20.20
N LYS A 69 10.08 -0.41 20.43
CA LYS A 69 11.20 -0.68 21.32
C LYS A 69 10.60 -0.74 22.71
N THR A 70 10.27 -1.94 23.16
CA THR A 70 10.07 -2.22 24.58
C THR A 70 11.44 -2.04 25.26
N GLY A 71 11.74 -0.78 25.62
CA GLY A 71 12.88 -0.45 26.44
C GLY A 71 12.68 -1.04 27.84
N SER A 72 13.65 -1.85 28.25
CA SER A 72 14.01 -2.26 29.61
C SER A 72 12.93 -2.30 30.69
N GLY A 73 12.69 -3.51 31.20
CA GLY A 73 12.13 -3.71 32.53
C GLY A 73 11.51 -5.09 32.68
N ALA A 74 12.25 -6.02 33.27
CA ALA A 74 11.69 -7.28 33.73
C ALA A 74 10.56 -7.00 34.73
N ILE A 75 9.36 -7.50 34.46
CA ILE A 75 8.40 -7.84 35.52
C ILE A 75 7.73 -9.15 35.10
N ALA A 76 8.14 -10.24 35.74
CA ALA A 76 7.28 -11.41 35.87
C ALA A 76 6.13 -11.01 36.80
N LEU A 77 4.89 -11.23 36.38
CA LEU A 77 3.75 -11.22 37.29
C LEU A 77 2.75 -12.29 36.84
N ASP A 78 2.95 -13.49 37.37
CA ASP A 78 1.86 -14.43 37.67
C ASP A 78 1.00 -13.80 38.76
N ILE A 79 -0.29 -13.55 38.49
CA ILE A 79 -1.34 -13.55 39.53
C ILE A 79 -2.65 -14.10 38.93
N ALA A 80 -2.98 -15.30 39.44
CA ALA A 80 -4.28 -15.98 39.63
C ALA A 80 -5.12 -16.38 38.40
#